data_AF-A0A957II26-F1
#
_entry.id   AF-A0A957II26-F1
#
_cell.length_a   1.000
_cell.length_b   1.000
_cell.length_c   1.000
_cell.angle_alpha   90.00
_cell.angle_beta   90.00
_cell.angle_gamma   90.00
#
_symmetry.space_group_name_H-M   'P 1'
#
loop_
_entity.id
_entity.type
_entity.pdbx_description
1 polymer ?
#
loop_
_entity_poly.entity_id
_entity_poly.type
_entity_poly.pdbx_seq_one_letter_code
_entity_poly.pdbx_strand_id
1 'polypeptide(L)' 'MSVTKLAQRRGTILDEIMTFHRENLPKIMREIPLADLRALASVAPPTLDFYAALKKPGVSLIAECKKASPSKG' A
#
# COMPACT_ATOMS: atom_id res chain seq x y z
N MET A 1 -12.26 3.01 0.57
CA MET A 1 -12.68 2.11 1.66
C MET A 1 -13.00 2.95 2.88
N SER A 2 -14.15 2.72 3.52
CA SER A 2 -14.48 3.35 4.81
C SER A 2 -14.37 2.27 5.89
N VAL A 3 -13.47 2.47 6.86
CA VAL A 3 -13.37 1.63 8.06
C VAL A 3 -14.50 2.02 8.99
N THR A 4 -15.14 1.05 9.64
CA THR A 4 -16.24 1.36 10.55
C THR A 4 -15.72 2.09 11.80
N LYS A 5 -16.50 3.06 12.30
CA LYS A 5 -16.21 3.71 13.59
C LYS A 5 -16.17 2.71 14.75
N LEU A 6 -16.83 1.57 14.61
CA LEU A 6 -16.84 0.50 15.61
C LEU A 6 -15.49 -0.22 15.66
N ALA A 7 -14.94 -0.63 14.51
CA ALA A 7 -13.60 -1.22 14.44
C ALA A 7 -12.52 -0.25 14.90
N GLN A 8 -12.71 1.06 14.62
CA GLN A 8 -11.82 2.09 15.12
C GLN A 8 -11.76 2.14 16.66
N ARG A 9 -12.92 2.10 17.32
CA ARG A 9 -12.99 2.13 18.79
C ARG A 9 -12.50 0.83 19.44
N ARG A 10 -12.62 -0.31 18.75
CA ARG A 10 -12.24 -1.63 19.25
C ARG A 10 -10.79 -2.03 18.94
N GLY A 11 -10.05 -1.21 18.19
CA GLY A 11 -8.68 -1.53 17.77
C GLY A 11 -8.59 -2.60 16.67
N THR A 12 -9.69 -2.97 16.04
CA THR A 12 -9.77 -4.01 15.00
C THR A 12 -9.78 -3.44 13.58
N ILE A 13 -9.30 -2.21 13.40
CA ILE A 13 -9.23 -1.53 12.09
C ILE A 13 -8.44 -2.36 11.09
N LEU A 14 -7.34 -2.96 11.54
CA LEU A 14 -6.47 -3.75 10.68
C LEU A 14 -7.21 -4.96 10.10
N ASP A 15 -8.11 -5.60 10.87
CA ASP A 15 -8.88 -6.75 10.40
C ASP A 15 -9.84 -6.38 9.27
N GLU A 16 -10.49 -5.22 9.38
CA GLU A 16 -11.35 -4.71 8.30
C GLU A 16 -10.54 -4.40 7.05
N ILE A 17 -9.41 -3.69 7.19
CA ILE A 17 -8.47 -3.41 6.09
C ILE A 17 -8.06 -4.71 5.39
N MET A 18 -7.64 -5.70 6.17
CA MET A 18 -7.21 -6.99 5.64
C MET A 18 -8.35 -7.73 4.94
N THR A 19 -9.56 -7.70 5.50
CA THR A 19 -10.76 -8.32 4.89
C THR A 19 -11.05 -7.69 3.53
N PHE A 20 -11.10 -6.36 3.47
CA PHE A 20 -11.30 -5.64 2.22
C PHE A 20 -10.25 -5.99 1.17
N HIS A 21 -8.95 -6.01 1.53
CA HIS A 21 -7.90 -6.34 0.57
C HIS A 21 -8.00 -7.79 0.07
N ARG A 22 -8.32 -8.75 0.94
CA ARG A 22 -8.51 -10.16 0.54
C ARG A 22 -9.68 -10.34 -0.42
N GLU A 23 -10.77 -9.60 -0.24
CA GLU A 23 -11.93 -9.66 -1.14
C GLU A 23 -11.71 -8.94 -2.48
N ASN A 24 -10.91 -7.87 -2.48
CA ASN A 24 -10.69 -7.05 -3.69
C ASN A 24 -9.51 -7.52 -4.54
N LEU A 25 -8.47 -8.12 -3.95
CA LEU A 25 -7.29 -8.57 -4.69
C LEU A 25 -7.65 -9.54 -5.84
N PRO A 26 -8.52 -10.55 -5.67
CA PRO A 26 -8.92 -11.42 -6.76
C PRO A 26 -9.64 -10.71 -7.91
N LYS A 27 -10.32 -9.58 -7.65
CA LYS A 27 -10.98 -8.77 -8.67
C LYS A 27 -9.93 -8.02 -9.50
N ILE A 28 -8.98 -7.36 -8.83
CA ILE A 28 -7.86 -6.65 -9.46
C ILE A 28 -7.01 -7.62 -10.30
N MET A 29 -6.73 -8.82 -9.78
CA MET A 29 -5.95 -9.83 -10.49
C MET A 29 -6.65 -10.38 -11.75
N ARG A 30 -7.98 -10.25 -11.87
CA ARG A 30 -8.71 -10.59 -13.10
C ARG A 30 -8.61 -9.48 -14.14
N GLU A 31 -8.53 -8.22 -13.70
CA GLU A 31 -8.38 -7.06 -14.59
C GLU A 31 -6.97 -7.00 -15.17
N ILE A 32 -5.95 -7.26 -14.35
CA ILE A 32 -4.55 -7.35 -14.77
C ILE A 32 -3.97 -8.68 -14.24
N PRO A 33 -3.95 -9.73 -15.07
CA PRO A 33 -3.32 -11.00 -14.72
C PRO A 33 -1.87 -10.84 -14.28
N LEU A 34 -1.43 -11.70 -13.36
CA LEU A 34 -0.08 -11.63 -12.80
C LEU A 34 1.02 -11.74 -13.85
N ALA A 35 0.80 -12.53 -14.90
CA ALA A 35 1.75 -12.67 -16.01
C ALA A 35 1.97 -11.35 -16.73
N ASP A 36 0.88 -10.62 -17.02
CA ASP A 36 0.94 -9.34 -17.71
C ASP A 36 1.59 -8.28 -16.82
N LEU A 37 1.26 -8.26 -15.51
CA LEU A 37 1.93 -7.37 -14.56
C LEU A 37 3.45 -7.63 -14.50
N ARG A 38 3.88 -8.90 -14.54
CA ARG A 38 5.31 -9.25 -14.59
C ARG A 38 5.97 -8.76 -15.88
N ALA A 39 5.29 -8.89 -17.02
CA ALA A 39 5.79 -8.38 -18.29
C ALA A 39 5.95 -6.86 -18.26
N LEU A 40 4.94 -6.13 -17.74
CA LEU A 40 5.01 -4.67 -17.55
C LEU A 40 6.16 -4.27 -16.62
N ALA A 41 6.35 -4.99 -15.51
CA ALA A 41 7.45 -4.74 -14.58
C ALA A 41 8.83 -4.96 -15.22
N SER A 42 8.96 -5.91 -16.15
CA SER A 42 10.24 -6.21 -16.81
C SER A 42 10.75 -5.10 -17.73
N VAL A 43 9.85 -4.27 -18.25
CA VAL A 43 10.18 -3.14 -19.14
C VAL A 43 10.12 -1.79 -18.44
N ALA A 44 9.90 -1.78 -17.12
CA ALA A 44 9.88 -0.57 -16.33
C ALA A 44 11.30 0.05 -16.22
N PRO A 45 11.40 1.38 -15.97
CA PRO A 45 12.69 2.01 -15.69
C PRO A 45 13.44 1.33 -14.54
N PRO A 46 14.79 1.41 -14.51
CA PRO A 46 15.59 0.87 -13.42
C PRO A 46 15.13 1.39 -12.04
N THR A 47 15.14 0.51 -11.05
CA THR A 47 14.77 0.86 -9.68
C THR A 47 15.79 1.80 -9.04
N LEU A 48 15.31 2.76 -8.25
CA LEU A 48 16.16 3.56 -7.38
C LEU A 48 16.59 2.73 -6.15
N ASP A 49 17.81 2.95 -5.67
CA ASP A 49 18.29 2.31 -4.45
C ASP A 49 17.75 3.04 -3.21
N PHE A 50 16.62 2.53 -2.70
CA PHE A 50 15.95 3.05 -1.52
C PHE A 50 16.81 2.92 -0.25
N TYR A 51 17.54 1.81 -0.09
CA TYR A 51 18.36 1.58 1.10
C TYR A 51 19.57 2.51 1.12
N ALA A 52 20.26 2.68 0.00
CA ALA A 52 21.38 3.61 -0.10
C ALA A 52 20.95 5.05 0.17
N ALA A 53 19.73 5.44 -0.23
CA ALA A 53 19.20 6.76 0.11
C ALA A 53 19.04 6.97 1.62
N LEU A 54 18.52 5.97 2.34
CA LEU A 54 18.32 6.03 3.79
C LEU A 54 19.60 5.87 4.62
N LYS A 55 20.61 5.19 4.09
CA LYS A 55 21.88 4.93 4.79
C LYS A 55 22.82 6.14 4.86
N LYS A 56 22.55 7.21 4.10
CA LYS A 56 23.41 8.40 4.07
C LYS A 56 23.53 9.00 5.49
N PRO A 57 24.70 9.57 5.85
CA PRO A 57 24.86 10.23 7.14
C PRO A 57 23.84 11.36 7.35
N GLY A 58 23.34 11.49 8.58
CA GLY A 58 22.35 12.50 8.96
C GLY A 58 20.93 11.93 9.10
N VAL A 59 19.95 12.83 9.21
CA VAL A 59 18.53 12.45 9.30
C VAL A 59 17.96 12.27 7.90
N SER A 60 17.34 11.12 7.66
CA SER A 60 16.59 10.83 6.44
C SER A 60 15.09 11.04 6.65
N LEU A 61 14.40 11.62 5.67
CA LEU A 61 12.96 11.85 5.68
C LEU A 61 12.27 11.01 4.61
N ILE A 62 11.25 10.24 5.00
CA ILE A 62 10.29 9.63 4.08
C ILE A 62 9.03 10.49 4.11
N ALA A 63 8.81 11.28 3.06
CA ALA A 63 7.62 12.11 2.95
C ALA A 63 6.44 11.27 2.42
N GLU A 64 5.38 11.14 3.22
CA GLU A 64 4.17 10.43 2.84
C GLU A 64 3.15 11.37 2.19
N CYS A 65 2.78 11.11 0.93
CA CYS A 65 1.65 11.76 0.27
C CYS A 65 0.38 10.93 0.49
N LYS A 66 -0.44 11.30 1.48
CA LYS A 66 -1.67 10.58 1.83
C LYS A 66 -2.89 11.50 1.85
N LYS A 67 -3.94 11.09 1.13
CA LYS A 67 -5.20 11.85 1.03
C LYS A 67 -6.00 11.86 2.34
N ALA A 68 -6.06 10.72 3.02
CA ALA A 68 -6.98 10.46 4.12
C ALA A 68 -6.46 9.34 5.03
N SER A 69 -6.91 9.30 6.28
CA SER A 69 -6.63 8.19 7.20
C SER A 69 -7.82 7.88 8.12
N PRO A 70 -8.02 6.61 8.52
CA PRO A 70 -9.11 6.27 9.44
C PRO A 70 -9.13 7.10 10.74
N SER A 71 -7.97 7.54 11.22
CA SER A 71 -7.85 8.31 12.47
C SER A 71 -8.13 9.81 12.33
N LYS A 72 -7.91 10.42 11.15
CA LYS A 72 -7.99 11.88 10.97
C LYS A 72 -8.89 12.35 9.83
N GLY A 73 -9.66 11.44 9.23
CA GLY A 73 -10.42 11.71 8.01
C GLY A 73 -9.61 11.33 6.79
#